data_AF-A0ABD5TDY6-F1
#
_entry.id   AF-A0ABD5TDY6-F1
#
_cell.length_a   1.000
_cell.length_b   1.000
_cell.length_c   1.000
_cell.angle_alpha   90.00
_cell.angle_beta   90.00
_cell.angle_gamma   90.00
#
_symmetry.space_group_name_H-M   'P 1'
#
loop_
_entity.id
_entity.type
_entity.pdbx_description
1 polymer ?
#
loop_
_entity_poly.entity_id
_entity_poly.type
_entity_poly.pdbx_seq_one_letter_code
_entity_poly.pdbx_strand_id
1 'polypeptide(L)'
;MHSAPTVDRRVYRGVRETTVQRMGRTKEPDEVFCEACGKAIKERAELCPHCGVRNAGDAAAVGSSHNPVNYETTVGPSWYYAIAVPTLFTIPSFVLFSQQSSAQTTGLSFVFIFAFLASVFAPIIGAYFDRQYVRANSTWDPSLAWQVALFFLYPGNVVIAAFYLYRRHEVLGEP
;
A
#
# COMPACT_ATOMS: atom_id res chain seq x y z
N MET A 1 31.95 13.05 62.89
CA MET A 1 31.59 11.62 62.92
C MET A 1 30.33 11.40 62.09
N HIS A 2 30.45 11.10 60.79
CA HIS A 2 29.33 10.67 59.96
C HIS A 2 29.82 9.49 59.11
N SER A 3 29.26 8.31 59.39
CA SER A 3 29.59 7.05 58.75
C SER A 3 28.81 6.93 57.43
N ALA A 4 29.48 6.50 56.35
CA ALA A 4 28.87 6.28 55.04
C ALA A 4 28.05 4.98 54.99
N PRO A 5 26.96 4.92 54.20
CA PRO A 5 26.12 3.74 54.07
C PRO A 5 26.78 2.65 53.21
N THR A 6 26.77 1.41 53.70
CA THR A 6 27.24 0.21 52.98
C THR A 6 26.16 -0.31 52.05
N VAL A 7 26.35 -0.16 50.74
CA VAL A 7 25.48 -0.72 49.69
C VAL A 7 25.75 -2.23 49.54
N ASP A 8 24.70 -3.04 49.69
CA ASP A 8 24.76 -4.51 49.59
C ASP A 8 24.98 -4.97 48.14
N ARG A 9 26.15 -5.59 47.89
CA ARG A 9 26.56 -6.08 46.56
C ARG A 9 25.76 -7.29 46.06
N ARG A 10 24.93 -7.94 46.89
CA ARG A 10 24.18 -9.13 46.46
C ARG A 10 23.09 -8.83 45.42
N VAL A 11 22.48 -7.65 45.47
CA VAL A 11 21.38 -7.28 44.56
C VAL A 11 21.87 -7.11 43.11
N TYR A 12 23.12 -6.65 42.91
CA TYR A 12 23.67 -6.43 41.56
C TYR A 12 24.10 -7.71 40.83
N ARG A 13 24.23 -8.84 41.53
CA ARG A 13 24.68 -10.09 40.90
C ARG A 13 23.57 -10.78 40.09
N GLY A 14 22.31 -10.68 40.52
CA GLY A 14 21.18 -11.30 39.83
C GLY A 14 20.76 -10.63 38.52
N VAL A 15 20.96 -9.31 38.39
CA VAL A 15 20.57 -8.56 37.18
C VAL A 15 21.57 -8.76 36.03
N ARG A 16 22.81 -9.15 36.35
CA ARG A 16 23.87 -9.34 35.36
C ARG A 16 23.74 -10.63 34.57
N GLU A 17 23.12 -11.67 35.14
CA GLU A 17 22.95 -12.96 34.45
C GLU A 17 21.83 -12.92 33.40
N THR A 18 20.75 -12.16 33.62
CA THR A 18 19.66 -12.04 32.64
C THR A 18 20.03 -11.22 31.40
N THR A 19 21.04 -10.33 31.51
CA THR A 19 21.39 -9.41 30.43
C THR A 19 22.43 -9.99 29.47
N VAL A 20 23.26 -10.95 29.91
CA VAL A 20 24.33 -11.54 29.08
C VAL A 20 23.81 -12.63 28.13
N GLN A 21 22.70 -13.31 28.44
CA GLN A 21 22.10 -14.29 27.51
C GLN A 21 21.45 -13.68 26.26
N ARG A 22 21.29 -12.35 26.19
CA ARG A 22 20.62 -11.67 25.07
C ARG A 22 21.52 -11.42 23.86
N MET A 23 22.83 -11.69 23.94
CA MET A 23 23.80 -11.29 22.90
C MET A 23 24.37 -12.44 22.05
N GLY A 24 23.79 -13.65 22.08
CA GLY A 24 24.43 -14.78 21.39
C GLY A 24 23.58 -15.92 20.86
N ARG A 25 22.24 -15.82 20.81
CA ARG A 25 21.44 -16.85 20.13
C ARG A 25 21.30 -16.48 18.65
N THR A 26 22.09 -17.13 17.81
CA THR A 26 21.85 -17.20 16.36
C THR A 26 20.52 -17.92 16.15
N LYS A 27 19.59 -17.26 15.48
CA LYS A 27 18.29 -17.78 15.04
C LYS A 27 18.51 -19.06 14.22
N GLU A 28 17.82 -20.14 14.55
CA GLU A 28 17.75 -21.31 13.66
C GLU A 28 17.04 -20.90 12.35
N PRO A 29 17.31 -21.56 11.21
CA PRO A 29 16.75 -21.15 9.92
C PRO A 29 15.21 -21.10 9.90
N ASP A 30 14.53 -21.80 10.81
CA ASP A 30 13.07 -21.89 10.94
C ASP A 30 12.49 -21.13 12.16
N GLU A 31 13.29 -20.29 12.83
CA GLU A 31 12.84 -19.45 13.94
C GLU A 31 12.67 -18.01 13.47
N VAL A 32 11.73 -17.22 14.02
CA VAL A 32 11.58 -15.76 13.89
C VAL A 32 11.49 -15.12 15.27
N PHE A 33 11.85 -13.85 15.42
CA PHE A 33 11.68 -13.15 16.70
C PHE A 33 10.32 -12.49 16.76
N CYS A 34 9.58 -12.73 17.85
CA CYS A 34 8.29 -12.08 18.09
C CYS A 34 8.47 -10.58 18.30
N GLU A 35 7.76 -9.75 17.54
CA GLU A 35 7.85 -8.28 17.64
C GLU A 35 7.35 -7.71 18.98
N ALA A 36 6.42 -8.41 19.64
CA ALA A 36 5.86 -7.94 20.92
C ALA A 36 6.74 -8.27 22.13
N CYS A 37 7.32 -9.48 22.19
CA CYS A 37 8.07 -9.94 23.37
C CYS A 37 9.57 -10.19 23.13
N GLY A 38 10.02 -10.16 21.87
CA GLY A 38 11.42 -10.34 21.48
C GLY A 38 11.95 -11.78 21.63
N LYS A 39 11.09 -12.77 21.89
CA LYS A 39 11.49 -14.18 22.01
C LYS A 39 11.47 -14.88 20.66
N ALA A 40 12.38 -15.81 20.44
CA ALA A 40 12.39 -16.68 19.27
C ALA A 40 11.16 -17.60 19.29
N ILE A 41 10.46 -17.68 18.17
CA ILE A 41 9.31 -18.54 17.91
C ILE A 41 9.54 -19.25 16.56
N LYS A 42 8.84 -20.35 16.29
CA LYS A 42 8.92 -20.97 14.96
C LYS A 42 8.27 -20.07 13.90
N GLU A 43 8.83 -20.02 12.70
CA GLU A 43 8.31 -19.22 11.59
C GLU A 43 6.84 -19.55 11.28
N ARG A 44 6.50 -20.85 11.34
CA ARG A 44 5.14 -21.38 11.12
C ARG A 44 4.20 -21.26 12.33
N ALA A 45 4.64 -20.64 13.41
CA ALA A 45 3.79 -20.49 14.59
C ALA A 45 2.82 -19.33 14.35
N GLU A 46 1.53 -19.62 14.23
CA GLU A 46 0.49 -18.57 14.07
C GLU A 46 0.38 -17.66 15.30
N LEU A 47 0.69 -18.18 16.49
CA LEU A 47 0.62 -17.47 17.76
C LEU A 47 1.92 -17.63 18.55
N CYS A 48 2.39 -16.54 19.15
CA CYS A 48 3.53 -16.59 20.06
C CYS A 48 3.15 -17.32 21.36
N PRO A 49 3.80 -18.44 21.72
CA PRO A 49 3.48 -19.19 22.96
C PRO A 49 3.86 -18.44 24.24
N HIS A 50 4.57 -17.31 24.14
CA HIS A 50 5.05 -16.56 25.28
C HIS A 50 4.21 -15.33 25.64
N CYS A 51 3.56 -14.70 24.66
CA CYS A 51 2.73 -13.51 24.89
C CYS A 51 1.37 -13.55 24.21
N GLY A 52 1.09 -14.55 23.37
CA GLY A 52 -0.21 -14.74 22.73
C GLY A 52 -0.50 -13.84 21.53
N VAL A 53 0.42 -12.97 21.09
CA VAL A 53 0.21 -12.19 19.86
C VAL A 53 0.43 -13.06 18.62
N ARG A 54 -0.26 -12.73 17.52
CA ARG A 54 -0.11 -13.41 16.23
C ARG A 54 1.25 -13.12 15.61
N ASN A 55 1.82 -14.13 14.93
CA ASN A 55 3.04 -13.97 14.14
C ASN A 55 2.68 -13.50 12.72
N ALA A 56 3.46 -12.59 12.15
CA ALA A 56 3.21 -12.03 10.82
C ALA A 56 3.67 -12.94 9.66
N GLY A 57 4.41 -14.02 9.96
CA GLY A 57 5.09 -14.88 8.97
C GLY A 57 4.15 -15.56 7.95
N ASP A 58 2.92 -15.88 8.33
CA ASP A 58 1.97 -16.60 7.47
C ASP A 58 0.89 -15.69 6.84
N ALA A 59 0.88 -14.39 7.16
CA ALA A 59 -0.14 -13.44 6.69
C ALA A 59 0.23 -12.70 5.39
N ALA A 60 1.40 -12.97 4.80
CA ALA A 60 1.89 -12.22 3.64
C ALA A 60 1.13 -12.49 2.32
N ALA A 61 0.23 -13.49 2.26
CA ALA A 61 -0.48 -13.85 1.03
C ALA A 61 -1.98 -13.47 0.99
N VAL A 62 -2.57 -12.99 2.08
CA VAL A 62 -4.00 -12.62 2.11
C VAL A 62 -4.18 -11.28 2.82
N GLY A 63 -4.12 -10.21 2.03
CA GLY A 63 -4.51 -8.85 2.45
C GLY A 63 -3.70 -8.32 3.63
N SER A 64 -2.52 -7.76 3.33
CA SER A 64 -1.74 -6.99 4.31
C SER A 64 -2.62 -5.88 4.89
N SER A 65 -3.15 -6.08 6.10
CA SER A 65 -3.88 -5.06 6.85
C SER A 65 -2.89 -3.98 7.25
N HIS A 66 -2.81 -2.90 6.46
CA HIS A 66 -2.01 -1.74 6.82
C HIS A 66 -2.77 -0.84 7.79
N ASN A 67 -2.04 -0.07 8.59
CA ASN A 67 -2.65 0.89 9.52
C ASN A 67 -2.82 2.26 8.82
N PRO A 68 -4.06 2.75 8.61
CA PRO A 68 -4.33 3.97 7.85
C PRO A 68 -3.69 5.23 8.46
N VAL A 69 -3.46 5.28 9.78
CA VAL A 69 -2.83 6.44 10.45
C VAL A 69 -1.40 6.71 10.01
N ASN A 70 -0.75 5.74 9.34
CA ASN A 70 0.61 5.88 8.83
C ASN A 70 0.66 6.46 7.41
N TYR A 71 -0.48 6.78 6.80
CA TYR A 71 -0.57 7.25 5.42
C TYR A 71 -1.12 8.67 5.39
N GLU A 72 -0.28 9.62 4.99
CA GLU A 72 -0.73 10.95 4.60
C GLU A 72 -0.98 10.99 3.09
N THR A 73 -2.17 11.45 2.71
CA THR A 73 -2.53 11.67 1.31
C THR A 73 -2.39 13.15 0.98
N THR A 74 -1.62 13.46 -0.06
CA THR A 74 -1.51 14.82 -0.61
C THR A 74 -2.65 15.17 -1.56
N VAL A 75 -3.56 14.23 -1.85
CA VAL A 75 -4.69 14.45 -2.75
C VAL A 75 -5.95 14.85 -2.01
N GLY A 76 -6.58 15.92 -2.48
CA GLY A 76 -7.88 16.36 -2.00
C GLY A 76 -9.03 15.48 -2.51
N PRO A 77 -10.25 15.67 -1.99
CA PRO A 77 -11.44 14.86 -2.34
C PRO A 77 -11.80 14.89 -3.84
N SER A 78 -11.33 15.91 -4.55
CA SER A 78 -11.64 16.19 -5.95
C SER A 78 -10.65 15.58 -6.95
N TRP A 79 -9.75 14.70 -6.52
CA TRP A 79 -8.71 14.12 -7.40
C TRP A 79 -9.29 13.41 -8.63
N TYR A 80 -10.51 12.86 -8.54
CA TYR A 80 -11.18 12.15 -9.64
C TYR A 80 -11.47 13.03 -10.86
N TYR A 81 -11.59 14.36 -10.70
CA TYR A 81 -11.76 15.29 -11.84
C TYR A 81 -10.55 15.26 -12.78
N ALA A 82 -9.36 14.95 -12.27
CA ALA A 82 -8.15 14.79 -13.08
C ALA A 82 -8.24 13.59 -14.05
N ILE A 83 -9.16 12.65 -13.82
CA ILE A 83 -9.44 11.53 -14.73
C ILE A 83 -10.68 11.82 -15.58
N ALA A 84 -11.75 12.28 -14.93
CA ALA A 84 -13.05 12.44 -15.58
C ALA A 84 -13.00 13.45 -16.73
N VAL A 85 -12.32 14.58 -16.53
CA VAL A 85 -12.22 15.64 -17.55
C VAL A 85 -11.45 15.14 -18.78
N PRO A 86 -10.21 14.62 -18.70
CA PRO A 86 -9.53 14.10 -19.89
C PRO A 86 -10.31 13.00 -20.61
N THR A 87 -10.92 12.07 -19.87
CA THR A 87 -11.67 10.94 -20.44
C THR A 87 -12.87 11.39 -21.27
N LEU A 88 -13.62 12.39 -20.80
CA LEU A 88 -14.73 12.98 -21.55
C LEU A 88 -14.27 13.67 -22.84
N PHE A 89 -13.07 14.25 -22.83
CA PHE A 89 -12.50 14.89 -24.01
C PHE A 89 -11.87 13.90 -25.00
N THR A 90 -11.53 12.67 -24.59
CA THR A 90 -10.94 11.70 -25.51
C THR A 90 -11.91 11.23 -26.59
N ILE A 91 -13.18 10.96 -26.24
CA ILE A 91 -14.16 10.40 -27.17
C ILE A 91 -14.43 11.36 -28.35
N PRO A 92 -14.74 12.66 -28.13
CA PRO A 92 -14.89 13.63 -29.22
C PRO A 92 -13.59 13.81 -30.02
N SER A 93 -12.43 13.82 -29.33
CA SER A 93 -11.13 13.96 -29.99
C SER A 93 -10.87 12.80 -30.97
N PHE A 94 -11.21 11.56 -30.60
CA PHE A 94 -11.04 10.41 -31.48
C PHE A 94 -11.94 10.48 -32.71
N VAL A 95 -13.20 10.91 -32.53
CA VAL A 95 -14.15 11.10 -33.64
C VAL A 95 -13.65 12.18 -34.60
N LEU A 96 -13.19 13.32 -34.08
CA LEU A 96 -12.65 14.41 -34.90
C LEU A 96 -11.37 14.01 -35.63
N PHE A 97 -10.48 13.24 -34.98
CA PHE A 97 -9.27 12.71 -35.60
C PHE A 97 -9.60 11.78 -36.79
N SER A 98 -10.65 10.96 -36.67
CA SER A 98 -11.07 10.05 -37.75
C SER A 98 -11.58 10.78 -39.00
N GLN A 99 -11.95 12.05 -38.90
CA GLN A 99 -12.44 12.88 -40.02
C GLN A 99 -11.33 13.73 -40.66
N GLN A 100 -10.10 13.67 -40.17
CA GLN A 100 -9.04 14.55 -40.63
C GLN A 100 -8.53 14.13 -42.01
N SER A 101 -8.67 15.04 -42.99
CA SER A 101 -8.11 14.90 -44.33
C SER A 101 -6.59 15.19 -44.34
N SER A 102 -5.88 14.63 -45.33
CA SER A 102 -4.42 14.64 -45.42
C SER A 102 -3.76 16.03 -45.56
N ALA A 103 -4.53 17.09 -45.79
CA ALA A 103 -4.01 18.43 -46.10
C ALA A 103 -3.68 19.33 -44.89
N GLN A 104 -4.03 18.96 -43.65
CA GLN A 104 -3.84 19.81 -42.45
C GLN A 104 -3.07 19.10 -41.32
N THR A 105 -1.96 18.43 -41.63
CA THR A 105 -1.32 17.43 -40.77
C THR A 105 -0.32 17.94 -39.73
N THR A 106 0.12 19.19 -39.75
CA THR A 106 1.25 19.61 -38.87
C THR A 106 0.84 20.17 -37.52
N GLY A 107 -0.21 21.01 -37.43
CA GLY A 107 -0.60 21.66 -36.17
C GLY A 107 -1.51 20.82 -35.28
N LEU A 108 -2.51 20.16 -35.88
CA LEU A 108 -3.50 19.35 -35.16
C LEU A 108 -2.90 18.07 -34.56
N SER A 109 -1.84 17.54 -35.16
CA SER A 109 -1.19 16.30 -34.72
C SER A 109 -0.64 16.38 -33.29
N PHE A 110 -0.10 17.52 -32.87
CA PHE A 110 0.41 17.67 -31.50
C PHE A 110 -0.73 17.61 -30.47
N VAL A 111 -1.85 18.28 -30.73
CA VAL A 111 -3.03 18.26 -29.83
C VAL A 111 -3.56 16.84 -29.68
N PHE A 112 -3.62 16.07 -30.76
CA PHE A 112 -4.04 14.67 -30.70
C PHE A 112 -3.04 13.76 -29.99
N ILE A 113 -1.74 14.00 -30.15
CA ILE A 113 -0.71 13.27 -29.38
C ILE A 113 -0.87 13.58 -27.89
N PHE A 114 -1.01 14.85 -27.50
CA PHE A 114 -1.23 15.21 -26.09
C PHE A 114 -2.53 14.64 -25.54
N ALA A 115 -3.62 14.68 -26.31
CA ALA A 115 -4.90 14.10 -25.91
C ALA A 115 -4.81 12.57 -25.75
N PHE A 116 -4.12 11.89 -26.66
CA PHE A 116 -3.87 10.45 -26.59
C PHE A 116 -3.02 10.09 -25.37
N LEU A 117 -1.89 10.78 -25.17
CA LEU A 117 -1.03 10.59 -24.01
C LEU A 117 -1.80 10.88 -22.71
N ALA A 118 -2.54 11.98 -22.63
CA ALA A 118 -3.38 12.29 -21.48
C ALA A 118 -4.39 11.17 -21.20
N SER A 119 -5.01 10.61 -22.24
CA SER A 119 -5.97 9.51 -22.08
C SER A 119 -5.35 8.19 -21.63
N VAL A 120 -4.10 7.92 -22.00
CA VAL A 120 -3.37 6.71 -21.58
C VAL A 120 -2.81 6.87 -20.17
N PHE A 121 -2.27 8.05 -19.83
CA PHE A 121 -1.59 8.30 -18.56
C PHE A 121 -2.54 8.75 -17.43
N ALA A 122 -3.64 9.43 -17.72
CA ALA A 122 -4.58 9.90 -16.68
C ALA A 122 -5.17 8.76 -15.84
N PRO A 123 -5.56 7.60 -16.40
CA PRO A 123 -6.02 6.46 -15.60
C PRO A 123 -4.92 5.89 -14.70
N ILE A 124 -3.65 5.92 -15.12
CA ILE A 124 -2.51 5.43 -14.31
C ILE A 124 -2.31 6.32 -13.09
N ILE A 125 -2.23 7.63 -13.35
CA ILE A 125 -2.08 8.65 -12.30
C ILE A 125 -3.29 8.61 -11.37
N GLY A 126 -4.48 8.48 -11.94
CA GLY A 126 -5.72 8.30 -11.23
C GLY A 126 -5.72 7.10 -10.29
N ALA A 127 -5.44 5.91 -10.82
CA ALA A 127 -5.40 4.70 -10.02
C ALA A 127 -4.28 4.75 -8.95
N TYR A 128 -3.18 5.47 -9.18
CA TYR A 128 -2.17 5.73 -8.15
C TYR A 128 -2.75 6.55 -6.99
N PHE A 129 -3.41 7.66 -7.29
CA PHE A 129 -4.03 8.48 -6.26
C PHE A 129 -5.19 7.80 -5.54
N ASP A 130 -6.00 7.00 -6.25
CA ASP A 130 -7.06 6.22 -5.61
C ASP A 130 -6.51 5.22 -4.61
N ARG A 131 -5.40 4.55 -4.92
CA ARG A 131 -4.76 3.65 -3.94
C ARG A 131 -4.26 4.37 -2.69
N GLN A 132 -3.65 5.54 -2.86
CA GLN A 132 -3.20 6.34 -1.73
C GLN A 132 -4.39 6.74 -0.85
N TYR A 133 -5.49 7.15 -1.49
CA TYR A 133 -6.73 7.49 -0.80
C TYR A 133 -7.34 6.28 -0.07
N VAL A 134 -7.49 5.14 -0.74
CA VAL A 134 -8.03 3.90 -0.16
C VAL A 134 -7.18 3.44 1.02
N ARG A 135 -5.84 3.51 0.92
CA ARG A 135 -4.94 3.13 2.02
C ARG A 135 -5.05 4.08 3.21
N ALA A 136 -5.19 5.38 2.96
CA ALA A 136 -5.32 6.35 4.05
C ALA A 136 -6.67 6.27 4.77
N ASN A 137 -7.73 5.84 4.09
CA ASN A 137 -9.09 5.86 4.63
C ASN A 137 -9.64 4.47 4.98
N SER A 138 -8.90 3.39 4.69
CA SER A 138 -9.34 2.03 4.98
C SER A 138 -8.21 1.08 5.28
N THR A 139 -8.55 -0.09 5.82
CA THR A 139 -7.61 -1.21 6.06
C THR A 139 -7.37 -2.08 4.83
N TRP A 140 -8.02 -1.80 3.71
CA TRP A 140 -7.85 -2.57 2.47
C TRP A 140 -6.62 -2.10 1.71
N ASP A 141 -5.68 -3.02 1.47
CA ASP A 141 -4.50 -2.75 0.63
C ASP A 141 -4.69 -3.25 -0.82
N PRO A 142 -5.04 -2.37 -1.78
CA PRO A 142 -5.10 -2.75 -3.18
C PRO A 142 -3.70 -3.07 -3.73
N SER A 143 -3.48 -4.33 -4.08
CA SER A 143 -2.20 -4.81 -4.61
C SER A 143 -1.79 -4.12 -5.93
N LEU A 144 -0.47 -4.06 -6.19
CA LEU A 144 0.09 -3.51 -7.43
C LEU A 144 -0.51 -4.15 -8.69
N ALA A 145 -0.81 -5.45 -8.60
CA ALA A 145 -1.42 -6.25 -9.66
C ALA A 145 -2.74 -5.67 -10.18
N TRP A 146 -3.57 -5.05 -9.33
CA TRP A 146 -4.83 -4.45 -9.77
C TRP A 146 -4.64 -3.25 -10.72
N GLN A 147 -3.64 -2.39 -10.51
CA GLN A 147 -3.36 -1.29 -11.46
C GLN A 147 -2.84 -1.83 -12.77
N VAL A 148 -1.96 -2.84 -12.71
CA VAL A 148 -1.41 -3.45 -13.92
C VAL A 148 -2.54 -4.09 -14.74
N ALA A 149 -3.48 -4.79 -14.08
CA ALA A 149 -4.65 -5.38 -14.72
C ALA A 149 -5.62 -4.34 -15.32
N LEU A 150 -5.80 -3.19 -14.64
CA LEU A 150 -6.60 -2.06 -15.17
C LEU A 150 -5.91 -1.38 -16.36
N PHE A 151 -4.58 -1.29 -16.35
CA PHE A 151 -3.79 -0.63 -17.39
C PHE A 151 -3.76 -1.39 -18.72
N PHE A 152 -3.52 -2.70 -18.69
CA PHE A 152 -3.34 -3.49 -19.93
C PHE A 152 -4.65 -3.85 -20.66
N LEU A 153 -5.82 -3.55 -20.09
CA LEU A 153 -7.13 -3.94 -20.61
C LEU A 153 -8.04 -2.73 -20.85
N TYR A 154 -7.50 -1.66 -21.43
CA TYR A 154 -8.15 -0.36 -21.65
C TYR A 154 -9.56 -0.42 -22.30
N PRO A 155 -9.87 -1.31 -23.26
CA PRO A 155 -11.26 -1.55 -23.66
C PRO A 155 -11.93 -2.76 -22.98
N GLY A 156 -11.16 -3.68 -22.39
CA GLY A 156 -11.65 -5.00 -21.96
C GLY A 156 -12.14 -5.10 -20.51
N ASN A 157 -11.81 -4.14 -19.64
CA ASN A 157 -11.95 -4.36 -18.20
C ASN A 157 -12.98 -3.51 -17.47
N VAL A 158 -14.11 -3.24 -18.13
CA VAL A 158 -15.30 -2.70 -17.43
C VAL A 158 -15.69 -3.59 -16.24
N VAL A 159 -15.53 -4.91 -16.36
CA VAL A 159 -15.83 -5.87 -15.27
C VAL A 159 -14.86 -5.73 -14.09
N ILE A 160 -13.55 -5.68 -14.35
CA ILE A 160 -12.55 -5.48 -13.27
C ILE A 160 -12.69 -4.09 -12.65
N ALA A 161 -12.93 -3.05 -13.45
CA ALA A 161 -13.19 -1.72 -12.94
C ALA A 161 -14.47 -1.69 -12.07
N ALA A 162 -15.55 -2.32 -12.52
CA ALA A 162 -16.79 -2.43 -11.75
C ALA A 162 -16.57 -3.22 -10.45
N PHE A 163 -15.84 -4.33 -10.49
CA PHE A 163 -15.49 -5.10 -9.30
C PHE A 163 -14.64 -4.29 -8.32
N TYR A 164 -13.66 -3.55 -8.84
CA TYR A 164 -12.82 -2.65 -8.04
C TYR A 164 -13.65 -1.56 -7.37
N LEU A 165 -14.54 -0.89 -8.13
CA LEU A 165 -15.43 0.14 -7.60
C LEU A 165 -16.42 -0.43 -6.57
N TYR A 166 -16.97 -1.61 -6.82
CA TYR A 166 -17.82 -2.31 -5.86
C TYR A 166 -17.08 -2.59 -4.56
N ARG A 167 -15.85 -3.12 -4.65
CA ARG A 167 -15.04 -3.40 -3.46
C ARG A 167 -14.64 -2.13 -2.71
N ARG A 168 -14.31 -1.06 -3.43
CA ARG A 168 -14.05 0.27 -2.87
C ARG A 168 -15.26 0.81 -2.10
N HIS A 169 -16.46 0.67 -2.67
CA HIS A 169 -17.71 1.07 -2.05
C HIS A 169 -18.01 0.27 -0.77
N GLU A 170 -17.80 -1.06 -0.77
CA GLU A 170 -17.97 -1.87 0.45
C GLU A 170 -17.08 -1.40 1.61
N VAL A 171 -15.88 -0.91 1.30
CA VAL A 171 -14.87 -0.58 2.29
C VAL A 171 -14.99 0.87 2.78
N LEU A 172 -15.31 1.81 1.89
CA LEU A 172 -15.36 3.25 2.19
C LEU A 172 -16.77 3.77 2.47
N GLY A 173 -17.83 3.06 2.03
CA GLY A 173 -19.21 3.50 2.18
C GLY A 173 -19.62 4.72 1.34
N GLU A 174 -18.71 5.23 0.50
CA GLU A 174 -18.96 6.33 -0.43
C GLU A 174 -19.10 5.84 -1.87
N PRO A 175 -20.02 6.42 -2.67
CA PRO A 175 -20.18 6.11 -4.09
C PRO A 175 -19.00 6.54 -4.97
#